data_AF-A0A3C0AJ34-F1
#
_entry.id   AF-A0A3C0AJ34-F1
#
_cell.length_a   1.000
_cell.length_b   1.000
_cell.length_c   1.000
_cell.angle_alpha   90.00
_cell.angle_beta   90.00
_cell.angle_gamma   90.00
#
_symmetry.space_group_name_H-M   'P 1'
#
loop_
_entity.id
_entity.type
_entity.pdbx_description
1 polymer ?
#
loop_
_entity_poly.entity_id
_entity_poly.type
_entity_poly.pdbx_seq_one_letter_code
_entity_poly.pdbx_strand_id
1 'polypeptide(L)'
;MKAAPLLALIGIMIPTLVQAQTDSAKPELFNQRVADSNPLRTEQARELDEYIKTIAADHRRFEQLFQPDYSSVEAFEKSAEPLRAAFCESIGYPPPGKRPDQAASYKKIGEDSLGVYYRAMFPILPHVHSEGILIVPKSAKAKTPLIISMHGGGGSPEVALFNGGANYHDMVRGAVKRGFIVYAPQHL
;
A
#
# COMPACT_ATOMS: atom_id res chain seq x y z
N MET A 1 95.93 -2.95 -36.54
CA MET A 1 96.11 -3.40 -35.14
C MET A 1 94.72 -3.55 -34.52
N LYS A 2 94.43 -4.75 -34.00
CA LYS A 2 93.13 -5.17 -33.49
C LYS A 2 92.92 -4.64 -32.06
N ALA A 3 91.75 -4.11 -31.73
CA ALA A 3 91.32 -3.89 -30.35
C ALA A 3 89.99 -4.65 -30.13
N ALA A 4 90.00 -5.52 -29.11
CA ALA A 4 88.91 -6.42 -28.74
C ALA A 4 87.81 -5.69 -27.94
N PRO A 5 86.57 -6.21 -27.90
CA PRO A 5 85.49 -5.60 -27.15
C PRO A 5 85.51 -6.05 -25.68
N LEU A 6 85.32 -5.11 -24.76
CA LEU A 6 85.13 -5.37 -23.33
C LEU A 6 83.62 -5.52 -23.07
N LEU A 7 83.14 -6.74 -22.88
CA LEU A 7 81.79 -7.00 -22.37
C LEU A 7 81.77 -6.73 -20.86
N ALA A 8 81.00 -5.73 -20.43
CA ALA A 8 80.65 -5.53 -19.02
C ALA A 8 79.32 -6.23 -18.74
N LEU A 9 79.36 -7.31 -17.97
CA LEU A 9 78.19 -8.03 -17.48
C LEU A 9 77.63 -7.27 -16.27
N ILE A 10 76.57 -6.48 -16.47
CA ILE A 10 75.85 -5.84 -15.37
C ILE A 10 74.77 -6.82 -14.88
N GLY A 11 75.10 -7.56 -13.82
CA GLY A 11 74.11 -8.32 -13.05
C GLY A 11 73.40 -7.39 -12.07
N ILE A 12 72.17 -6.97 -12.38
CA ILE A 12 71.30 -6.30 -11.41
C ILE A 12 70.23 -7.29 -10.97
N MET A 13 70.35 -7.64 -9.69
CA MET A 13 69.44 -8.48 -8.92
C MET A 13 68.01 -7.94 -9.01
N ILE A 14 67.07 -8.79 -9.46
CA ILE A 14 65.64 -8.51 -9.33
C ILE A 14 65.30 -8.69 -7.85
N PRO A 15 64.90 -7.65 -7.10
CA PRO A 15 64.45 -7.85 -5.74
C PRO A 15 63.14 -8.64 -5.79
N THR A 16 63.17 -9.85 -5.25
CA THR A 16 61.96 -10.60 -4.92
C THR A 16 61.15 -9.76 -3.95
N LEU A 17 60.07 -9.16 -4.43
CA LEU A 17 59.07 -8.52 -3.59
C LEU A 17 58.42 -9.63 -2.75
N VAL A 18 58.98 -9.91 -1.58
CA VAL A 18 58.30 -10.71 -0.56
C VAL A 18 57.19 -9.82 -0.03
N GLN A 19 56.00 -10.00 -0.58
CA GLN A 19 54.79 -9.34 -0.11
C GLN A 19 54.47 -9.96 1.24
N ALA A 20 54.93 -9.32 2.31
CA ALA A 20 54.57 -9.68 3.67
C ALA A 20 53.05 -9.62 3.77
N GLN A 21 52.43 -10.79 3.90
CA GLN A 21 51.01 -10.94 4.17
C GLN A 21 50.79 -10.37 5.57
N THR A 22 50.39 -9.11 5.65
CA THR A 22 49.93 -8.52 6.91
C THR A 22 48.68 -9.27 7.31
N ASP A 23 48.74 -10.01 8.42
CA ASP A 23 47.57 -10.59 9.07
C ASP A 23 46.55 -9.46 9.27
N SER A 24 45.47 -9.48 8.49
CA SER A 24 44.41 -8.49 8.61
C SER A 24 43.82 -8.60 10.01
N ALA A 25 43.91 -7.51 10.79
CA ALA A 25 43.32 -7.43 12.13
C ALA A 25 41.85 -7.88 12.09
N LYS A 26 41.44 -8.73 13.04
CA LYS A 26 40.03 -9.13 13.17
C LYS A 26 39.17 -7.87 13.27
N PRO A 27 38.04 -7.79 12.53
CA PRO A 27 37.18 -6.62 12.58
C PRO A 27 36.60 -6.45 13.99
N GLU A 28 36.50 -5.20 14.45
CA GLU A 28 35.96 -4.83 15.77
C GLU A 28 34.50 -5.29 15.95
N LEU A 29 33.74 -5.30 14.85
CA LEU A 29 32.37 -5.79 14.80
C LEU A 29 32.18 -6.71 13.59
N PHE A 30 31.45 -7.81 13.80
CA PHE A 30 31.02 -8.68 12.71
C PHE A 30 30.07 -7.93 11.78
N ASN A 31 30.38 -7.96 10.49
CA ASN A 31 29.51 -7.44 9.43
C ASN A 31 29.45 -8.49 8.32
N GLN A 32 28.26 -8.67 7.75
CA GLN A 32 28.03 -9.52 6.58
C GLN A 32 27.36 -8.70 5.49
N ARG A 33 27.58 -9.05 4.22
CA ARG A 33 26.85 -8.41 3.13
C ARG A 33 25.39 -8.82 3.21
N VAL A 34 24.49 -7.87 3.11
CA VAL A 34 23.03 -8.14 3.13
C VAL A 34 22.64 -9.19 2.08
N ALA A 35 23.29 -9.15 0.90
CA ALA A 35 23.05 -10.09 -0.18
C ALA A 35 23.33 -11.55 0.19
N ASP A 36 24.21 -11.82 1.16
CA ASP A 36 24.53 -13.19 1.60
C ASP A 36 23.33 -13.86 2.29
N SER A 37 22.40 -13.07 2.83
CA SER A 37 21.16 -13.57 3.42
C SER A 37 20.00 -13.67 2.42
N ASN A 38 20.18 -13.29 1.15
CA ASN A 38 19.11 -13.35 0.15
C ASN A 38 18.48 -14.75 0.04
N PRO A 39 19.25 -15.86 -0.09
CA PRO A 39 18.65 -17.19 -0.19
C PRO A 39 17.82 -17.56 1.04
N LEU A 40 18.26 -17.17 2.24
CA LEU A 40 17.55 -17.42 3.49
C LEU A 40 16.22 -16.66 3.55
N ARG A 41 16.23 -15.38 3.15
CA ARG A 41 15.02 -14.54 3.10
C ARG A 41 14.04 -15.00 2.03
N THR A 42 14.55 -15.46 0.88
CA THR A 42 13.72 -16.07 -0.17
C THR A 42 13.07 -17.35 0.32
N GLU A 43 13.81 -18.23 0.98
CA GLU A 43 13.25 -19.48 1.51
C GLU A 43 12.21 -19.21 2.59
N GLN A 44 12.52 -18.33 3.55
CA GLN A 44 11.55 -17.93 4.57
C GLN A 44 10.27 -17.34 3.94
N ALA A 45 10.40 -16.50 2.90
CA ALA A 45 9.24 -15.95 2.20
C ALA A 45 8.41 -17.06 1.54
N ARG A 46 9.06 -18.07 0.95
CA ARG A 46 8.39 -19.24 0.38
C ARG A 46 7.66 -20.06 1.44
N GLU A 47 8.31 -20.34 2.57
CA GLU A 47 7.72 -21.05 3.70
C GLU A 47 6.49 -20.33 4.24
N LEU A 48 6.57 -19.00 4.38
CA LEU A 48 5.46 -18.17 4.82
C LEU A 48 4.31 -18.17 3.82
N ASP A 49 4.60 -18.07 2.52
CA ASP A 49 3.60 -18.12 1.45
C ASP A 49 2.85 -19.46 1.46
N GLU A 50 3.56 -20.58 1.56
CA GLU A 50 2.93 -21.91 1.64
C GLU A 50 2.11 -22.11 2.92
N TYR A 51 2.58 -21.60 4.06
CA TYR A 51 1.82 -21.59 5.31
C TYR A 51 0.51 -20.80 5.18
N ILE A 52 0.58 -19.58 4.62
CA ILE A 52 -0.61 -18.73 4.40
C ILE A 52 -1.59 -19.40 3.44
N LYS A 53 -1.12 -19.98 2.33
CA LYS A 53 -1.95 -20.72 1.38
C LYS A 53 -2.66 -21.90 2.05
N THR A 54 -1.96 -22.63 2.92
CA THR A 54 -2.54 -23.75 3.65
C THR A 54 -3.70 -23.30 4.54
N ILE A 55 -3.55 -22.17 5.25
CA ILE A 55 -4.62 -21.58 6.05
C ILE A 55 -5.76 -21.08 5.16
N ALA A 56 -5.44 -20.38 4.06
CA ALA A 56 -6.44 -19.81 3.17
C ALA A 56 -7.28 -20.88 2.45
N ALA A 57 -6.72 -22.08 2.23
CA ALA A 57 -7.43 -23.22 1.67
C ALA A 57 -8.40 -23.90 2.67
N ASP A 58 -8.30 -23.57 3.97
CA ASP A 58 -9.24 -24.08 4.97
C ASP A 58 -10.56 -23.30 4.96
N HIS A 59 -11.51 -23.79 4.17
CA HIS A 59 -12.84 -23.17 4.04
C HIS A 59 -13.82 -23.54 5.16
N ARG A 60 -13.47 -24.42 6.11
CA ARG A 60 -14.42 -24.95 7.11
C ARG A 60 -15.12 -23.84 7.90
N ARG A 61 -14.36 -22.82 8.31
CA ARG A 61 -14.93 -21.65 9.03
C ARG A 61 -15.89 -20.87 8.15
N PHE A 62 -15.54 -20.64 6.89
CA PHE A 62 -16.42 -19.93 5.95
C PHE A 62 -17.69 -20.73 5.69
N GLU A 63 -17.59 -22.03 5.45
CA GLU A 63 -18.73 -22.91 5.24
C GLU A 63 -19.65 -22.95 6.47
N GLN A 64 -19.10 -22.97 7.69
CA GLN A 64 -19.91 -22.91 8.91
C GLN A 64 -20.65 -21.57 9.07
N LEU A 65 -20.04 -20.46 8.65
CA LEU A 65 -20.61 -19.12 8.77
C LEU A 65 -21.57 -18.76 7.63
N PHE A 66 -21.34 -19.30 6.44
CA PHE A 66 -22.11 -18.99 5.24
C PHE A 66 -22.90 -20.23 4.79
N GLN A 67 -24.11 -20.34 5.33
CA GLN A 67 -25.11 -21.35 4.98
C GLN A 67 -26.31 -20.67 4.31
N PRO A 68 -26.16 -20.18 3.07
CA PRO A 68 -27.18 -19.37 2.41
C PRO A 68 -28.44 -20.19 2.09
N ASP A 69 -29.60 -19.65 2.42
CA ASP A 69 -30.90 -20.15 2.02
C ASP A 69 -31.37 -19.43 0.75
N TYR A 70 -31.37 -20.13 -0.37
CA TYR A 70 -31.76 -19.58 -1.67
C TYR A 70 -33.26 -19.71 -1.99
N SER A 71 -34.10 -20.09 -1.03
CA SER A 71 -35.54 -20.29 -1.25
C SER A 71 -36.31 -18.98 -1.50
N SER A 72 -35.83 -17.85 -0.99
CA SER A 72 -36.34 -16.51 -1.28
C SER A 72 -35.29 -15.43 -1.01
N VAL A 73 -35.57 -14.18 -1.39
CA VAL A 73 -34.70 -13.03 -1.08
C VAL A 73 -34.59 -12.83 0.43
N GLU A 74 -35.71 -12.88 1.14
CA GLU A 74 -35.79 -12.70 2.60
C GLU A 74 -35.08 -13.84 3.33
N ALA A 75 -35.19 -15.07 2.83
CA ALA A 75 -34.49 -16.21 3.37
C ALA A 75 -32.97 -16.06 3.21
N PHE A 76 -32.51 -15.61 2.03
CA PHE A 76 -31.10 -15.34 1.77
C PHE A 76 -30.57 -14.24 2.70
N GLU A 77 -31.27 -13.11 2.81
CA GLU A 77 -30.88 -12.01 3.71
C GLU A 77 -30.71 -12.51 5.14
N LYS A 78 -31.71 -13.22 5.68
CA LYS A 78 -31.66 -13.77 7.04
C LYS A 78 -30.52 -14.77 7.23
N SER A 79 -30.30 -15.66 6.25
CA SER A 79 -29.25 -16.68 6.31
C SER A 79 -27.83 -16.11 6.17
N ALA A 80 -27.68 -14.92 5.59
CA ALA A 80 -26.40 -14.24 5.44
C ALA A 80 -25.99 -13.41 6.67
N GLU A 81 -26.90 -13.13 7.59
CA GLU A 81 -26.63 -12.33 8.81
C GLU A 81 -25.48 -12.87 9.68
N PRO A 82 -25.33 -14.20 9.91
CA PRO A 82 -24.19 -14.72 10.66
C PRO A 82 -22.84 -14.38 10.01
N LEU A 83 -22.75 -14.44 8.67
CA LEU A 83 -21.54 -14.06 7.94
C LEU A 83 -21.27 -12.55 8.10
N ARG A 84 -22.30 -11.70 8.01
CA ARG A 84 -22.16 -10.24 8.23
C ARG A 84 -21.68 -9.94 9.65
N ALA A 85 -22.28 -10.58 10.65
CA ALA A 85 -21.91 -10.40 12.05
C ALA A 85 -20.46 -10.83 12.31
N ALA A 86 -20.06 -12.00 11.80
CA ALA A 86 -18.69 -12.50 11.94
C ALA A 86 -17.66 -11.63 11.20
N PHE A 87 -18.02 -11.06 10.05
CA PHE A 87 -17.18 -10.09 9.35
C PHE A 87 -17.05 -8.79 10.14
N CYS A 88 -18.14 -8.25 10.66
CA CYS A 88 -18.11 -7.07 11.52
C CYS A 88 -17.23 -7.31 12.76
N GLU A 89 -17.40 -8.44 13.44
CA GLU A 89 -16.58 -8.81 14.61
C GLU A 89 -15.09 -8.90 14.26
N SER A 90 -14.74 -9.52 13.12
CA SER A 90 -13.33 -9.70 12.73
C SER A 90 -12.60 -8.40 12.42
N ILE A 91 -13.33 -7.36 11.99
CA ILE A 91 -12.79 -6.02 11.76
C ILE A 91 -13.02 -5.06 12.94
N GLY A 92 -13.59 -5.54 14.05
CA GLY A 92 -13.89 -4.73 15.23
C GLY A 92 -15.00 -3.69 15.01
N TYR A 93 -16.01 -4.01 14.19
CA TYR A 93 -17.17 -3.17 13.93
C TYR A 93 -18.41 -3.61 14.74
N PRO A 94 -19.17 -2.67 15.33
CA PRO A 94 -18.86 -1.26 15.43
C PRO A 94 -17.64 -1.02 16.32
N PRO A 95 -16.81 -0.01 16.01
CA PRO A 95 -15.72 0.38 16.89
C PRO A 95 -16.24 0.79 18.28
N PRO A 96 -15.43 0.64 19.33
CA PRO A 96 -15.83 1.05 20.67
C PRO A 96 -16.10 2.56 20.72
N GLY A 97 -17.15 2.94 21.45
CA GLY A 97 -17.58 4.33 21.62
C GLY A 97 -18.84 4.67 20.84
N LYS A 98 -19.47 5.80 21.22
CA LYS A 98 -20.68 6.30 20.57
C LYS A 98 -20.28 7.26 19.46
N ARG A 99 -20.83 7.06 18.26
CA ARG A 99 -20.72 8.04 17.17
C ARG A 99 -21.24 9.41 17.64
N PRO A 100 -20.47 10.50 17.47
CA PRO A 100 -20.92 11.84 17.83
C PRO A 100 -22.14 12.27 17.02
N ASP A 101 -23.07 12.99 17.65
CA ASP A 101 -24.24 13.63 17.01
C ASP A 101 -23.89 15.00 16.40
N GLN A 102 -22.65 15.12 15.91
CA GLN A 102 -22.13 16.36 15.32
C GLN A 102 -22.31 16.28 13.80
N ALA A 103 -22.79 17.38 13.21
CA ALA A 103 -22.92 17.48 11.76
C ALA A 103 -21.55 17.43 11.07
N ALA A 104 -21.52 16.90 9.86
CA ALA A 104 -20.35 17.01 9.00
C ALA A 104 -20.08 18.48 8.62
N SER A 105 -18.81 18.84 8.44
CA SER A 105 -18.42 20.17 7.98
C SER A 105 -17.78 20.11 6.59
N TYR A 106 -17.99 21.18 5.81
CA TYR A 106 -17.54 21.28 4.43
C TYR A 106 -16.88 22.63 4.20
N LYS A 107 -15.58 22.64 3.92
CA LYS A 107 -14.83 23.85 3.57
C LYS A 107 -14.55 23.86 2.08
N LYS A 108 -15.02 24.85 1.33
CA LYS A 108 -14.64 25.01 -0.09
C LYS A 108 -13.12 25.20 -0.18
N ILE A 109 -12.47 24.38 -1.00
CA ILE A 109 -11.02 24.39 -1.23
C ILE A 109 -10.65 24.72 -2.67
N GLY A 110 -11.61 24.68 -3.59
CA GLY A 110 -11.36 25.01 -4.99
C GLY A 110 -12.61 24.92 -5.85
N GLU A 111 -12.48 25.32 -7.10
CA GLU A 111 -13.50 25.20 -8.15
C GLU A 111 -12.80 25.19 -9.51
N ASP A 112 -13.32 24.39 -10.44
CA ASP A 112 -12.87 24.36 -11.83
C ASP A 112 -14.05 24.20 -12.81
N SER A 113 -13.79 23.79 -14.05
CA SER A 113 -14.83 23.55 -15.05
C SER A 113 -15.72 22.33 -14.74
N LEU A 114 -15.26 21.39 -13.91
CA LEU A 114 -15.99 20.17 -13.55
C LEU A 114 -16.93 20.40 -12.37
N GLY A 115 -16.45 21.09 -11.33
CA GLY A 115 -17.18 21.14 -10.06
C GLY A 115 -16.60 22.07 -9.01
N VAL A 116 -17.28 22.10 -7.87
CA VAL A 116 -16.82 22.76 -6.64
C VAL A 116 -16.25 21.69 -5.71
N TYR A 117 -15.06 21.98 -5.18
CA TYR A 117 -14.29 21.07 -4.34
C TYR A 117 -14.39 21.52 -2.88
N TYR A 118 -14.68 20.57 -2.00
CA TYR A 118 -14.78 20.77 -0.56
C TYR A 118 -13.86 19.79 0.17
N ARG A 119 -13.20 20.25 1.25
CA ARG A 119 -12.73 19.37 2.31
C ARG A 119 -13.93 19.03 3.18
N ALA A 120 -14.29 17.76 3.24
CA ALA A 120 -15.36 17.25 4.08
C ALA A 120 -14.77 16.60 5.34
N MET A 121 -15.37 16.87 6.50
CA MET A 121 -15.01 16.26 7.78
C MET A 121 -16.25 15.62 8.41
N PHE A 122 -16.21 14.32 8.67
CA PHE A 122 -17.28 13.54 9.27
C PHE A 122 -16.89 13.08 10.68
N PRO A 123 -17.55 13.53 11.74
CA PRO A 123 -17.37 12.98 13.08
C PRO A 123 -17.79 11.49 13.10
N ILE A 124 -16.85 10.59 13.43
CA ILE A 124 -17.08 9.14 13.42
C ILE A 124 -16.95 8.51 14.81
N LEU A 125 -16.08 9.02 15.67
CA LEU A 125 -15.91 8.61 17.07
C LEU A 125 -15.63 9.83 17.95
N PRO A 126 -15.70 9.72 19.28
CA PRO A 126 -15.32 10.81 20.17
C PRO A 126 -13.92 11.32 19.83
N HIS A 127 -13.83 12.60 19.44
CA HIS A 127 -12.59 13.27 19.02
C HIS A 127 -11.91 12.72 17.75
N VAL A 128 -12.58 11.88 16.96
CA VAL A 128 -12.06 11.34 15.69
C VAL A 128 -13.01 11.67 14.54
N HIS A 129 -12.44 12.13 13.43
CA HIS A 129 -13.16 12.40 12.20
C HIS A 129 -12.56 11.63 11.02
N SER A 130 -13.41 11.25 10.07
CA SER A 130 -12.97 10.88 8.72
C SER A 130 -12.94 12.14 7.86
N GLU A 131 -11.88 12.34 7.09
CA GLU A 131 -11.73 13.46 6.18
C GLU A 131 -11.64 13.00 4.73
N GLY A 132 -12.00 13.86 3.80
CA GLY A 132 -11.71 13.64 2.39
C GLY A 132 -12.11 14.81 1.50
N ILE A 133 -11.95 14.61 0.19
CA ILE A 133 -12.36 15.58 -0.81
C ILE A 133 -13.75 15.21 -1.33
N LEU A 134 -14.71 16.11 -1.14
CA LEU A 134 -16.02 16.05 -1.76
C LEU A 134 -16.06 16.96 -2.97
N ILE A 135 -16.47 16.43 -4.12
CA ILE A 135 -16.61 17.18 -5.37
C ILE A 135 -18.07 17.17 -5.78
N VAL A 136 -18.65 18.37 -5.89
CA VAL A 136 -20.00 18.57 -6.40
C VAL A 136 -19.88 19.02 -7.86
N PRO A 137 -20.33 18.22 -8.84
CA PRO A 137 -20.23 18.60 -10.25
C PRO A 137 -21.12 19.80 -10.56
N LYS A 138 -20.71 20.65 -11.51
CA LYS A 138 -21.55 21.78 -11.98
C LYS A 138 -22.86 21.32 -12.63
N SER A 139 -22.88 20.09 -13.14
CA SER A 139 -24.07 19.43 -13.68
C SER A 139 -24.95 18.78 -12.61
N ALA A 140 -24.59 18.87 -11.32
CA ALA A 140 -25.40 18.29 -10.24
C ALA A 140 -26.81 18.88 -10.28
N LYS A 141 -27.80 17.99 -10.20
CA LYS A 141 -29.21 18.34 -10.00
C LYS A 141 -29.55 18.13 -8.52
N ALA A 142 -30.81 18.29 -8.13
CA ALA A 142 -31.26 18.14 -6.75
C ALA A 142 -30.77 16.82 -6.10
N LYS A 143 -31.41 15.68 -6.41
CA LYS A 143 -30.91 14.36 -5.98
C LYS A 143 -29.90 13.88 -7.01
N THR A 144 -28.62 13.86 -6.64
CA THR A 144 -27.51 13.41 -7.50
C THR A 144 -26.81 12.21 -6.85
N PRO A 145 -26.50 11.14 -7.62
CA PRO A 145 -25.80 9.97 -7.08
C PRO A 145 -24.40 10.32 -6.58
N LEU A 146 -24.00 9.68 -5.46
CA LEU A 146 -22.69 9.80 -4.84
C LEU A 146 -21.84 8.56 -5.14
N ILE A 147 -20.58 8.77 -5.50
CA ILE A 147 -19.54 7.73 -5.58
C ILE A 147 -18.54 7.97 -4.46
N ILE A 148 -18.23 6.92 -3.69
CA ILE A 148 -17.09 6.90 -2.77
C ILE A 148 -15.89 6.35 -3.55
N SER A 149 -14.83 7.16 -3.69
CA SER A 149 -13.66 6.82 -4.51
C SER A 149 -12.41 6.70 -3.63
N MET A 150 -12.02 5.47 -3.33
CA MET A 150 -10.89 5.17 -2.46
C MET A 150 -9.59 5.03 -3.25
N HIS A 151 -8.52 5.68 -2.79
CA HIS A 151 -7.17 5.42 -3.28
C HIS A 151 -6.65 4.04 -2.82
N GLY A 152 -5.51 3.60 -3.36
CA GLY A 152 -4.78 2.41 -2.89
C GLY A 152 -3.71 2.75 -1.86
N GLY A 153 -2.92 1.75 -1.47
CA GLY A 153 -1.85 1.88 -0.46
C GLY A 153 -0.84 2.99 -0.80
N GLY A 154 -0.48 3.79 0.20
CA GLY A 154 0.44 4.94 0.05
C GLY A 154 -0.15 6.15 -0.69
N GLY A 155 -1.45 6.14 -0.99
CA GLY A 155 -2.14 7.25 -1.65
C GLY A 155 -2.72 8.30 -0.69
N SER A 156 -3.37 9.30 -1.28
CA SER A 156 -4.22 10.28 -0.60
C SER A 156 -5.35 10.72 -1.55
N PRO A 157 -6.41 11.38 -1.05
CA PRO A 157 -7.45 12.00 -1.88
C PRO A 157 -6.89 12.90 -2.97
N GLU A 158 -5.85 13.70 -2.68
CA GLU A 158 -5.20 14.62 -3.62
C GLU A 158 -4.51 13.86 -4.74
N VAL A 159 -3.85 12.73 -4.42
CA VAL A 159 -3.26 11.86 -5.44
C VAL A 159 -4.36 11.21 -6.29
N ALA A 160 -5.53 10.89 -5.71
CA ALA A 160 -6.66 10.37 -6.47
C ALA A 160 -7.34 11.42 -7.37
N LEU A 161 -7.16 12.72 -7.07
CA LEU A 161 -7.48 13.83 -7.99
C LEU A 161 -6.48 13.95 -9.15
N PHE A 162 -5.68 12.92 -9.47
CA PHE A 162 -4.57 13.02 -10.40
C PHE A 162 -4.94 13.64 -11.77
N ASN A 163 -3.97 14.34 -12.38
CA ASN A 163 -4.07 14.87 -13.74
C ASN A 163 -2.96 14.26 -14.62
N GLY A 164 -3.27 13.23 -15.42
CA GLY A 164 -2.39 12.76 -16.50
C GLY A 164 -1.38 11.64 -16.18
N GLY A 165 -1.66 10.76 -15.22
CA GLY A 165 -0.79 9.65 -14.81
C GLY A 165 -1.52 8.32 -14.90
N ALA A 166 -0.77 7.22 -14.97
CA ALA A 166 -1.35 5.88 -15.19
C ALA A 166 -2.14 5.34 -13.98
N ASN A 167 -1.99 5.93 -12.79
CA ASN A 167 -2.69 5.44 -11.59
C ASN A 167 -4.16 5.89 -11.58
N TYR A 168 -5.06 4.97 -11.22
CA TYR A 168 -6.50 5.18 -11.02
C TYR A 168 -7.33 5.62 -12.24
N HIS A 169 -6.75 5.77 -13.43
CA HIS A 169 -7.47 6.00 -14.71
C HIS A 169 -8.57 7.07 -14.64
N ASP A 170 -8.27 8.25 -14.08
CA ASP A 170 -9.24 9.36 -13.93
C ASP A 170 -10.49 8.96 -13.10
N MET A 171 -10.41 7.97 -12.20
CA MET A 171 -11.58 7.47 -11.44
C MET A 171 -12.36 8.57 -10.73
N VAL A 172 -11.68 9.54 -10.09
CA VAL A 172 -12.35 10.63 -9.37
C VAL A 172 -12.98 11.63 -10.33
N ARG A 173 -12.19 12.32 -11.17
CA ARG A 173 -12.71 13.37 -12.05
C ARG A 173 -13.55 12.80 -13.22
N GLY A 174 -13.30 11.57 -13.64
CA GLY A 174 -14.11 10.83 -14.61
C GLY A 174 -15.54 10.60 -14.14
N ALA A 175 -15.73 10.29 -12.86
CA ALA A 175 -17.06 10.25 -12.25
C ALA A 175 -17.70 11.64 -12.17
N VAL A 176 -16.96 12.67 -11.77
CA VAL A 176 -17.47 14.06 -11.73
C VAL A 176 -17.92 14.53 -13.12
N LYS A 177 -17.15 14.23 -14.18
CA LYS A 177 -17.50 14.53 -15.59
C LYS A 177 -18.83 13.89 -16.02
N ARG A 178 -19.19 12.75 -15.43
CA ARG A 178 -20.47 12.05 -15.69
C ARG A 178 -21.62 12.55 -14.81
N GLY A 179 -21.36 13.55 -13.96
CA GLY A 179 -22.37 14.19 -13.12
C GLY A 179 -22.59 13.50 -11.77
N PHE A 180 -21.69 12.61 -11.34
CA PHE A 180 -21.72 12.05 -9.99
C PHE A 180 -21.10 13.03 -8.99
N ILE A 181 -21.69 13.14 -7.80
CA ILE A 181 -20.96 13.66 -6.64
C ILE A 181 -19.90 12.62 -6.30
N VAL A 182 -18.68 13.06 -5.98
CA VAL A 182 -17.61 12.14 -5.59
C VAL A 182 -17.10 12.52 -4.21
N TYR A 183 -17.03 11.55 -3.30
CA TYR A 183 -16.30 11.67 -2.04
C TYR A 183 -15.07 10.77 -2.08
N ALA A 184 -13.88 11.36 -2.01
CA ALA A 184 -12.61 10.66 -1.93
C ALA A 184 -12.07 10.75 -0.49
N PRO A 185 -12.28 9.73 0.36
CA PRO A 185 -11.82 9.75 1.75
C PRO A 185 -10.30 9.54 1.84
N GLN A 186 -9.68 10.19 2.82
CA GLN A 186 -8.39 9.76 3.35
C GLN A 186 -8.61 8.47 4.14
N HIS A 187 -7.74 7.49 3.90
CA HIS A 187 -7.60 6.31 4.76
C HIS A 187 -6.12 6.10 5.07
N LEU A 188 -5.85 5.50 6.24
CA LEU A 188 -4.52 5.26 6.78
C LEU A 188 -4.14 3.79 6.63
#